data_AF-A0AAD6YV91-F1
#
_entry.id   AF-A0AAD6YV91-F1
#
_cell.length_a   1.000
_cell.length_b   1.000
_cell.length_c   1.000
_cell.angle_alpha   90.00
_cell.angle_beta   90.00
_cell.angle_gamma   90.00
#
_symmetry.space_group_name_H-M   'P 1'
#
loop_
_entity.id
_entity.type
_entity.pdbx_description
1 polymer ?
#
loop_
_entity_poly.entity_id
_entity_poly.type
_entity_poly.pdbx_seq_one_letter_code
_entity_poly.pdbx_strand_id
1 'polypeptide(L)'
;LLVASRRETHLCEIFDAVSTSVICSYKNVDTDKTARADISTYLEDEFSRISSEFLARGVALGIGWPGAEVQEQLVRRSCGVFVFAKTVIQFIDDGRFSHPADRLAAVMAGSPDSTTPLDDLYSTILSVLPYEPLTLRILHAALCSQSKAWTPEECDLLLGIVPGKARLILSGLHSILHIPQLFTPWLQSMSSICSQHASFTDYLGDERRSRKW
;
A
#
# COMPACT_ATOMS: atom_id res chain seq x y z
N LEU A 1 -5.84 26.43 -10.39
CA LEU A 1 -4.91 25.81 -9.42
C LEU A 1 -5.75 24.96 -8.49
N LEU A 2 -5.48 23.65 -8.41
CA LEU A 2 -6.18 22.75 -7.49
C LEU A 2 -5.17 22.33 -6.42
N VAL A 3 -5.47 22.64 -5.16
CA VAL A 3 -4.61 22.34 -4.01
C VAL A 3 -5.40 21.42 -3.09
N ALA A 4 -4.83 20.28 -2.75
CA ALA A 4 -5.38 19.36 -1.77
C ALA A 4 -4.49 19.37 -0.52
N SER A 5 -5.08 19.51 0.66
CA SER A 5 -4.38 19.49 1.95
C SER A 5 -5.18 18.69 2.99
N ARG A 6 -4.50 18.24 4.05
CA ARG A 6 -5.18 17.72 5.25
C ARG A 6 -5.91 18.88 5.94
N ARG A 7 -6.94 18.55 6.73
CA ARG A 7 -7.60 19.53 7.60
C ARG A 7 -6.62 19.96 8.69
N GLU A 8 -5.96 21.08 8.44
CA GLU A 8 -5.14 21.76 9.42
C GLU A 8 -5.89 23.02 9.86
N THR A 9 -6.01 23.23 11.17
CA THR A 9 -6.87 24.27 11.76
C THR A 9 -6.60 25.65 11.19
N HIS A 10 -5.32 25.97 10.98
CA HIS A 10 -4.88 27.23 10.38
C HIS A 10 -5.29 27.37 8.91
N LEU A 11 -5.30 26.27 8.14
CA LEU A 11 -5.77 26.28 6.75
C LEU A 11 -7.28 26.46 6.69
N CYS A 12 -8.02 25.80 7.58
CA CYS A 12 -9.48 25.99 7.68
C CYS A 12 -9.84 27.45 7.95
N GLU A 13 -9.18 28.08 8.93
CA GLU A 13 -9.42 29.50 9.26
C GLU A 13 -9.12 30.45 8.08
N ILE A 14 -8.01 30.20 7.36
CA ILE A 14 -7.64 31.01 6.19
C ILE A 14 -8.66 30.81 5.06
N PHE A 15 -9.04 29.58 4.74
CA PHE A 15 -9.97 29.32 3.63
C PHE A 15 -11.39 29.81 3.95
N ASP A 16 -11.84 29.70 5.20
CA ASP A 16 -13.12 30.24 5.65
C ASP A 16 -13.15 31.77 5.58
N ALA A 17 -12.03 32.44 5.92
CA ALA A 17 -11.90 33.90 5.81
C ALA A 17 -11.85 34.39 4.36
N VAL A 18 -11.20 33.64 3.46
CA VAL A 18 -11.01 34.01 2.04
C VAL A 18 -12.26 33.75 1.19
N SER A 19 -13.15 32.84 1.65
CA SER A 19 -14.38 32.45 0.92
C SER A 19 -15.37 33.60 0.66
N THR A 20 -15.14 34.78 1.23
CA THR A 20 -15.95 36.00 1.02
C THR A 20 -15.44 36.90 -0.13
N SER A 21 -14.22 36.69 -0.65
CA SER A 21 -13.57 37.62 -1.61
C SER A 21 -13.17 37.01 -2.95
N VAL A 22 -13.07 35.68 -3.04
CA VAL A 22 -12.74 34.94 -4.27
C VAL A 22 -13.76 33.82 -4.43
N ILE A 23 -14.12 33.44 -5.67
CA ILE A 23 -14.92 32.23 -5.95
C ILE A 23 -14.08 31.01 -5.52
N CYS A 24 -14.12 30.72 -4.22
CA CYS A 24 -13.45 29.60 -3.59
C CYS A 24 -14.54 28.62 -3.17
N SER A 25 -14.75 27.59 -3.97
CA SER A 25 -15.61 26.47 -3.57
C SER A 25 -14.76 25.48 -2.77
N TYR A 26 -14.84 25.57 -1.44
CA TYR A 26 -14.31 24.51 -0.59
C TYR A 26 -15.39 23.43 -0.45
N LYS A 27 -15.05 22.17 -0.75
CA LYS A 27 -15.94 21.03 -0.54
C LYS A 27 -15.33 20.16 0.55
N ASN A 28 -15.97 20.16 1.70
CA ASN A 28 -15.70 19.15 2.72
C ASN A 28 -16.12 17.81 2.13
N VAL A 29 -15.17 16.91 1.92
CA VAL A 29 -15.50 15.51 1.70
C VAL A 29 -16.03 15.05 3.04
N ASP A 30 -17.34 14.83 3.13
CA ASP A 30 -17.97 14.24 4.33
C ASP A 30 -17.56 12.76 4.36
N THR A 31 -16.34 12.56 4.83
CA THR A 31 -15.44 11.47 4.41
C THR A 31 -15.93 10.09 4.79
N ASP A 32 -16.74 9.95 5.84
CA ASP A 32 -16.84 8.64 6.48
C ASP A 32 -17.95 7.74 5.91
N LYS A 33 -19.01 8.31 5.32
CA LYS A 33 -20.06 7.51 4.66
C LYS A 33 -19.79 7.33 3.17
N THR A 34 -19.44 8.41 2.47
CA THR A 34 -19.17 8.33 1.04
C THR A 34 -17.89 7.55 0.77
N ALA A 35 -16.81 7.75 1.54
CA ALA A 35 -15.58 6.96 1.31
C ALA A 35 -15.79 5.48 1.63
N ARG A 36 -16.60 5.12 2.64
CA ARG A 36 -16.94 3.71 2.89
C ARG A 36 -17.73 3.09 1.74
N ALA A 37 -18.67 3.83 1.15
CA ALA A 37 -19.39 3.38 -0.03
C ALA A 37 -18.45 3.21 -1.23
N ASP A 38 -17.60 4.20 -1.51
CA ASP A 38 -16.62 4.15 -2.59
C ASP A 38 -15.63 2.99 -2.42
N ILE A 39 -15.15 2.75 -1.19
CA ILE A 39 -14.29 1.61 -0.85
C ILE A 39 -15.03 0.29 -1.03
N SER A 40 -16.30 0.21 -0.62
CA SER A 40 -17.11 -1.00 -0.78
C SER A 40 -17.24 -1.37 -2.26
N THR A 41 -17.61 -0.42 -3.12
CA THR A 41 -17.73 -0.62 -4.57
C THR A 41 -16.38 -1.00 -5.18
N TYR A 42 -15.31 -0.28 -4.80
CA TYR A 42 -13.96 -0.59 -5.27
C TYR A 42 -13.53 -2.03 -4.93
N LEU A 43 -13.76 -2.47 -3.69
CA LEU A 43 -13.44 -3.83 -3.26
C LEU A 43 -14.28 -4.87 -4.02
N GLU A 44 -15.57 -4.62 -4.26
CA GLU A 44 -16.44 -5.52 -5.02
C GLU A 44 -15.93 -5.75 -6.45
N ASP A 45 -15.61 -4.65 -7.13
CA ASP A 45 -15.12 -4.67 -8.50
C ASP A 45 -13.76 -5.39 -8.59
N GLU A 46 -12.84 -5.07 -7.68
CA GLU A 46 -11.49 -5.66 -7.68
C GLU A 46 -11.49 -7.13 -7.27
N PHE A 47 -12.30 -7.55 -6.30
CA PHE A 47 -12.43 -8.96 -5.97
C PHE A 47 -13.05 -9.76 -7.11
N SER A 48 -14.04 -9.19 -7.80
CA SER A 48 -14.63 -9.79 -9.00
C SER A 48 -13.60 -9.92 -10.13
N ARG A 49 -12.76 -8.89 -10.33
CA ARG A 49 -11.65 -8.91 -11.30
C ARG A 49 -10.64 -10.00 -10.95
N ILE A 50 -10.13 -10.03 -9.72
CA ILE A 50 -9.14 -11.03 -9.25
C ILE A 50 -9.70 -12.45 -9.42
N SER A 51 -10.92 -12.69 -8.98
CA SER A 51 -11.58 -13.99 -9.10
C SER A 51 -11.68 -14.45 -10.56
N SER A 52 -12.08 -13.54 -11.46
CA SER A 52 -12.20 -13.81 -12.89
C SER A 52 -10.84 -14.10 -13.54
N GLU A 53 -9.82 -13.32 -13.22
CA GLU A 53 -8.47 -13.51 -13.75
C GLU A 53 -7.83 -14.82 -13.30
N PHE A 54 -8.00 -15.20 -12.02
CA PHE A 54 -7.50 -16.48 -11.52
C PHE A 54 -8.26 -17.66 -12.09
N LEU A 55 -9.59 -17.54 -12.26
CA LEU A 55 -10.39 -18.56 -12.93
C LEU A 55 -9.94 -18.78 -14.38
N ALA A 56 -9.64 -17.70 -15.11
CA ALA A 56 -9.10 -17.78 -16.47
C ALA A 56 -7.73 -18.47 -16.54
N ARG A 57 -6.95 -18.44 -15.45
CA ARG A 57 -5.68 -19.18 -15.28
C ARG A 57 -5.88 -20.62 -14.78
N GLY A 58 -7.14 -21.08 -14.63
CA GLY A 58 -7.48 -22.42 -14.14
C GLY A 58 -7.47 -22.56 -12.62
N VAL A 59 -7.48 -21.47 -11.86
CA VAL A 59 -7.47 -21.46 -10.40
C VAL A 59 -8.81 -20.95 -9.86
N ALA A 60 -9.61 -21.83 -9.27
CA ALA A 60 -10.89 -21.45 -8.68
C ALA A 60 -10.73 -20.99 -7.22
N LEU A 61 -11.14 -19.75 -6.92
CA LEU A 61 -11.13 -19.20 -5.54
C LEU A 61 -12.40 -19.56 -4.73
N GLY A 62 -13.37 -20.19 -5.38
CA GLY A 62 -14.68 -20.52 -4.81
C GLY A 62 -15.79 -19.58 -5.31
N ILE A 63 -17.03 -20.09 -5.32
CA ILE A 63 -18.21 -19.32 -5.73
C ILE A 63 -18.46 -18.22 -4.69
N GLY A 64 -18.59 -16.97 -5.15
CA GLY A 64 -18.86 -15.83 -4.27
C GLY A 64 -17.67 -15.40 -3.42
N TRP A 65 -16.44 -15.84 -3.74
CA TRP A 65 -15.23 -15.34 -3.08
C TRP A 65 -15.11 -13.82 -3.25
N PRO A 66 -14.69 -13.06 -2.21
CA PRO A 66 -14.29 -13.51 -0.87
C PRO A 66 -15.44 -13.67 0.14
N GLY A 67 -16.67 -13.34 -0.25
CA GLY A 67 -17.85 -13.30 0.61
C GLY A 67 -18.14 -11.91 1.18
N ALA A 68 -19.43 -11.58 1.30
CA ALA A 68 -19.89 -10.25 1.72
C ALA A 68 -19.38 -9.84 3.12
N GLU A 69 -19.30 -10.79 4.06
CA GLU A 69 -18.79 -10.54 5.41
C GLU A 69 -17.32 -10.09 5.41
N VAL A 70 -16.48 -10.73 4.59
CA VAL A 70 -15.07 -10.35 4.47
C VAL A 70 -14.93 -8.96 3.87
N GLN A 71 -15.72 -8.67 2.83
CA GLN A 71 -15.74 -7.35 2.21
C GLN A 71 -16.18 -6.27 3.20
N GLU A 72 -17.25 -6.49 3.96
CA GLU A 72 -17.73 -5.55 4.97
C GLU A 72 -16.68 -5.30 6.07
N GLN A 73 -15.99 -6.36 6.51
CA GLN A 73 -14.90 -6.22 7.48
C GLN A 73 -13.75 -5.37 6.92
N LEU A 74 -13.37 -5.55 5.66
CA LEU A 74 -12.33 -4.71 5.02
C LEU A 74 -12.75 -3.25 4.89
N VAL A 75 -14.02 -2.98 4.56
CA VAL A 75 -14.58 -1.62 4.53
C VAL A 75 -14.50 -0.98 5.93
N ARG A 76 -14.89 -1.71 6.97
CA ARG A 76 -14.81 -1.22 8.36
C ARG A 76 -13.38 -0.93 8.78
N ARG A 77 -12.46 -1.89 8.54
CA ARG A 77 -11.02 -1.78 8.85
C ARG A 77 -10.31 -0.66 8.10
N SER A 78 -10.81 -0.27 6.92
CA SER A 78 -10.22 0.84 6.19
C SER A 78 -10.34 2.17 6.92
N CYS A 79 -11.29 2.32 7.86
CA CYS A 79 -11.65 3.59 8.50
C CYS A 79 -11.84 4.74 7.50
N GLY A 80 -12.35 4.45 6.29
CA GLY A 80 -12.54 5.43 5.21
C GLY A 80 -11.26 5.80 4.46
N VAL A 81 -10.12 5.17 4.73
CA VAL A 81 -8.83 5.42 4.08
C VAL A 81 -8.72 4.56 2.82
N PHE A 82 -8.93 5.16 1.65
CA PHE A 82 -8.91 4.43 0.37
C PHE A 82 -7.55 3.73 0.09
N VAL A 83 -6.43 4.32 0.53
CA VAL A 83 -5.10 3.72 0.39
C VAL A 83 -5.04 2.34 1.05
N PHE A 84 -5.75 2.13 2.16
CA PHE A 84 -5.83 0.81 2.80
C PHE A 84 -6.42 -0.22 1.84
N ALA A 85 -7.59 0.06 1.26
CA ALA A 85 -8.28 -0.84 0.35
C ALA A 85 -7.43 -1.14 -0.89
N LYS A 86 -6.83 -0.11 -1.49
CA LYS A 86 -5.94 -0.25 -2.64
C LYS A 86 -4.73 -1.13 -2.32
N THR A 87 -4.07 -0.90 -1.19
CA THR A 87 -2.90 -1.69 -0.79
C THR A 87 -3.29 -3.15 -0.48
N VAL A 88 -4.46 -3.41 0.12
CA VAL A 88 -4.98 -4.76 0.32
C VAL A 88 -5.18 -5.47 -1.02
N ILE A 89 -5.86 -4.84 -1.97
CA ILE A 89 -6.09 -5.41 -3.30
C ILE A 89 -4.76 -5.71 -4.01
N GLN A 90 -3.84 -4.76 -4.04
CA GLN A 90 -2.51 -4.98 -4.64
C GLN A 90 -1.75 -6.11 -3.92
N PHE A 91 -1.85 -6.22 -2.60
CA PHE A 91 -1.18 -7.29 -1.87
C PHE A 91 -1.76 -8.67 -2.21
N ILE A 92 -3.08 -8.77 -2.34
CA ILE A 92 -3.81 -10.00 -2.69
C ILE A 92 -3.55 -10.38 -4.16
N ASP A 93 -3.52 -9.40 -5.05
CA ASP A 93 -3.26 -9.57 -6.49
C ASP A 93 -1.76 -9.76 -6.82
N ASP A 94 -1.05 -10.52 -5.98
CA ASP A 94 0.34 -10.90 -6.26
C ASP A 94 0.38 -12.23 -7.01
N GLY A 95 0.13 -12.19 -8.31
CA GLY A 95 0.12 -13.37 -9.18
C GLY A 95 1.45 -14.13 -9.29
N ARG A 96 2.51 -13.74 -8.58
CA ARG A 96 3.86 -14.32 -8.70
C ARG A 96 4.22 -15.32 -7.61
N PHE A 97 3.73 -15.15 -6.37
CA PHE A 97 4.32 -15.85 -5.22
C PHE A 97 3.33 -16.50 -4.25
N SER A 98 2.03 -16.24 -4.33
CA SER A 98 1.08 -16.83 -3.38
C SER A 98 -0.34 -16.90 -3.93
N HIS A 99 -1.15 -17.79 -3.35
CA HIS A 99 -2.57 -17.88 -3.65
C HIS A 99 -3.31 -16.66 -3.04
N PRO A 100 -4.26 -16.01 -3.77
CA PRO A 100 -5.00 -14.85 -3.27
C PRO A 100 -5.72 -15.11 -1.95
N ALA A 101 -6.25 -16.32 -1.76
CA ALA A 101 -6.94 -16.69 -0.52
C ALA A 101 -5.99 -16.70 0.70
N ASP A 102 -4.73 -17.13 0.55
CA ASP A 102 -3.76 -17.15 1.65
C ASP A 102 -3.38 -15.72 2.06
N ARG A 103 -3.24 -14.83 1.07
CA ARG A 103 -2.94 -13.42 1.32
C ARG A 103 -4.11 -12.68 1.94
N LEU A 104 -5.32 -12.97 1.48
CA LEU A 104 -6.53 -12.46 2.11
C LEU A 104 -6.61 -12.94 3.57
N ALA A 105 -6.36 -14.22 3.83
CA ALA A 105 -6.34 -14.76 5.19
C ALA A 105 -5.29 -14.05 6.08
N ALA A 106 -4.10 -13.77 5.55
CA ALA A 106 -3.07 -13.00 6.27
C ALA A 106 -3.55 -11.58 6.61
N VAL A 107 -4.20 -10.88 5.68
CA VAL A 107 -4.82 -9.57 5.94
C VAL A 107 -5.88 -9.69 7.03
N MET A 108 -6.75 -10.69 6.95
CA MET A 108 -7.85 -10.93 7.90
C MET A 108 -7.39 -11.34 9.30
N ALA A 109 -6.21 -11.95 9.43
CA ALA A 109 -5.60 -12.29 10.72
C ALA A 109 -5.06 -11.06 11.49
N GLY A 110 -4.95 -9.90 10.84
CA GLY A 110 -4.57 -8.65 11.49
C GLY A 110 -5.66 -8.08 12.39
N SER A 111 -5.35 -7.00 13.12
CA SER A 111 -6.29 -6.37 14.05
C SER A 111 -7.51 -5.77 13.33
N PRO A 112 -8.75 -6.10 13.73
CA PRO A 112 -9.97 -5.54 13.14
C PRO A 112 -10.29 -4.11 13.62
N ASP A 113 -9.89 -3.76 14.85
CA ASP A 113 -10.26 -2.49 15.50
C ASP A 113 -9.07 -1.54 15.65
N SER A 114 -8.18 -1.56 14.67
CA SER A 114 -6.98 -0.72 14.69
C SER A 114 -7.31 0.76 14.55
N THR A 115 -6.72 1.58 15.42
CA THR A 115 -6.72 3.04 15.24
C THR A 115 -5.72 3.50 14.18
N THR A 116 -4.84 2.60 13.72
CA THR A 116 -3.78 2.85 12.74
C THR A 116 -3.81 1.76 11.66
N PRO A 117 -4.87 1.71 10.83
CA PRO A 117 -5.12 0.59 9.92
C PRO A 117 -4.02 0.39 8.87
N LEU A 118 -3.34 1.45 8.45
CA LEU A 118 -2.20 1.35 7.53
C LEU A 118 -0.96 0.73 8.19
N ASP A 119 -0.67 1.08 9.44
CA ASP A 119 0.52 0.57 10.15
C ASP A 119 0.39 -0.94 10.41
N ASP A 120 -0.82 -1.36 10.77
CA ASP A 120 -1.14 -2.78 10.93
C ASP A 120 -1.08 -3.52 9.59
N LEU A 121 -1.58 -2.91 8.51
CA LEU A 121 -1.48 -3.50 7.17
C LEU A 121 -0.02 -3.63 6.71
N TYR A 122 0.82 -2.62 6.94
CA TYR A 122 2.24 -2.68 6.62
C TYR A 122 2.95 -3.76 7.43
N SER A 123 2.66 -3.85 8.73
CA SER A 123 3.16 -4.92 9.59
C SER A 123 2.78 -6.30 9.07
N THR A 124 1.51 -6.49 8.68
CA THR A 124 1.03 -7.75 8.09
C THR A 124 1.79 -8.07 6.81
N ILE A 125 1.90 -7.13 5.87
CA ILE A 125 2.57 -7.37 4.59
C ILE A 125 4.05 -7.74 4.80
N LEU A 126 4.75 -7.01 5.67
CA LEU A 126 6.16 -7.27 5.97
C LEU A 126 6.35 -8.63 6.68
N SER A 127 5.41 -9.03 7.54
CA SER A 127 5.48 -10.31 8.27
C SER A 127 5.33 -11.56 7.39
N VAL A 128 4.69 -11.42 6.22
CA VAL A 128 4.52 -12.53 5.26
C VAL A 128 5.79 -12.77 4.43
N LEU A 129 6.73 -11.81 4.42
CA LEU A 129 7.97 -11.97 3.66
C LEU A 129 8.96 -12.94 4.33
N PRO A 130 9.68 -13.74 3.53
CA PRO A 130 10.80 -14.53 4.02
C PRO A 130 12.03 -13.64 4.31
N TYR A 131 12.94 -14.12 5.16
CA TYR A 131 14.28 -13.53 5.41
C TYR A 131 14.30 -12.16 6.10
N GLU A 132 13.61 -12.04 7.22
CA GLU A 132 13.43 -10.79 7.98
C GLU A 132 14.69 -9.90 8.17
N PRO A 133 15.88 -10.41 8.59
CA PRO A 133 17.04 -9.52 8.74
C PRO A 133 17.54 -8.94 7.42
N LEU A 134 17.38 -9.68 6.32
CA LEU A 134 17.84 -9.25 5.01
C LEU A 134 16.86 -8.25 4.39
N THR A 135 15.56 -8.50 4.50
CA THR A 135 14.50 -7.60 4.03
C THR A 135 14.66 -6.21 4.63
N LEU A 136 14.89 -6.13 5.95
CA LEU A 136 15.14 -4.87 6.66
C LEU A 136 16.37 -4.13 6.14
N ARG A 137 17.49 -4.83 5.93
CA ARG A 137 18.71 -4.22 5.39
C ARG A 137 18.50 -3.65 3.99
N ILE A 138 17.75 -4.37 3.14
CA ILE A 138 17.41 -3.90 1.79
C ILE A 138 16.49 -2.67 1.87
N LEU A 139 15.44 -2.71 2.69
CA LEU A 139 14.51 -1.58 2.86
C LEU A 139 15.20 -0.34 3.39
N HIS A 140 16.06 -0.49 4.40
CA HIS A 140 16.84 0.61 4.96
C HIS A 140 17.76 1.22 3.90
N ALA A 141 18.52 0.39 3.18
CA ALA A 141 19.39 0.86 2.11
C ALA A 141 18.58 1.60 1.02
N ALA A 142 17.44 1.05 0.61
CA ALA A 142 16.65 1.58 -0.46
C ALA A 142 15.89 2.88 -0.12
N LEU A 143 15.34 2.97 1.09
CA LEU A 143 14.37 4.03 1.46
C LEU A 143 14.90 5.05 2.46
N CYS A 144 15.84 4.66 3.34
CA CYS A 144 16.35 5.54 4.40
C CYS A 144 17.70 6.18 4.04
N SER A 145 18.40 5.66 3.04
CA SER A 145 19.68 6.19 2.58
C SER A 145 19.50 7.50 1.80
N GLN A 146 19.67 8.64 2.47
CA GLN A 146 19.56 9.98 1.85
C GLN A 146 20.64 10.27 0.79
N SER A 147 21.65 9.41 0.65
CA SER A 147 22.81 9.65 -0.22
C SER A 147 22.53 9.45 -1.71
N LYS A 148 21.63 8.54 -2.08
CA LYS A 148 21.19 8.33 -3.48
C LYS A 148 19.92 7.48 -3.55
N ALA A 149 19.30 7.47 -4.73
CA ALA A 149 18.26 6.52 -5.08
C ALA A 149 18.87 5.16 -5.48
N TRP A 150 18.36 4.07 -4.92
CA TRP A 150 18.92 2.72 -5.10
C TRP A 150 18.10 1.86 -6.06
N THR A 151 18.77 1.04 -6.87
CA THR A 151 18.14 -0.06 -7.61
C THR A 151 18.24 -1.38 -6.83
N PRO A 152 17.38 -2.39 -7.12
CA PRO A 152 17.52 -3.71 -6.51
C PRO A 152 18.90 -4.35 -6.73
N GLU A 153 19.48 -4.18 -7.92
CA GLU A 153 20.79 -4.74 -8.28
C GLU A 153 21.93 -4.07 -7.49
N GLU A 154 21.79 -2.76 -7.21
CA GLU A 154 22.75 -2.05 -6.37
C GLU A 154 22.64 -2.49 -4.90
N CYS A 155 21.43 -2.82 -4.41
CA CYS A 155 21.24 -3.42 -3.10
C CYS A 155 21.90 -4.81 -3.03
N ASP A 156 21.83 -5.61 -4.10
CA ASP A 156 22.53 -6.90 -4.16
C ASP A 156 24.04 -6.73 -3.99
N LEU A 157 24.63 -5.78 -4.72
CA LEU A 157 26.05 -5.45 -4.65
C LEU A 157 26.46 -4.91 -3.28
N LEU A 158 25.69 -3.96 -2.74
CA LEU A 158 25.98 -3.33 -1.45
C LEU A 158 25.99 -4.35 -0.30
N LEU A 159 25.03 -5.27 -0.31
CA LEU A 159 24.84 -6.22 0.78
C LEU A 159 25.62 -7.52 0.59
N GLY A 160 26.31 -7.69 -0.54
CA GLY A 160 27.08 -8.89 -0.87
C GLY A 160 26.19 -10.13 -1.01
N ILE A 161 24.97 -9.96 -1.52
CA ILE A 161 24.00 -11.06 -1.70
C ILE A 161 23.94 -11.50 -3.17
N VAL A 162 23.38 -12.70 -3.40
CA VAL A 162 23.26 -13.30 -4.74
C VAL A 162 22.49 -12.35 -5.68
N PRO A 163 22.98 -12.10 -6.92
CA PRO A 163 22.30 -11.25 -7.87
C PRO A 163 20.83 -11.66 -8.11
N GLY A 164 19.94 -10.68 -8.12
CA GLY A 164 18.49 -10.87 -8.26
C GLY A 164 17.77 -11.14 -6.94
N LYS A 165 18.48 -11.35 -5.82
CA LYS A 165 17.86 -11.68 -4.54
C LYS A 165 17.08 -10.50 -3.94
N ALA A 166 17.63 -9.29 -3.98
CA ALA A 166 16.93 -8.09 -3.54
C ALA A 166 15.67 -7.85 -4.37
N ARG A 167 15.75 -7.99 -5.69
CA ARG A 167 14.59 -7.88 -6.59
C ARG A 167 13.51 -8.89 -6.23
N LEU A 168 13.89 -10.15 -6.01
CA LEU A 168 12.96 -11.19 -5.62
C LEU A 168 12.25 -10.86 -4.31
N ILE A 169 12.98 -10.47 -3.27
CA ILE A 169 12.40 -10.09 -1.97
C ILE A 169 11.48 -8.87 -2.13
N LEU A 170 11.97 -7.81 -2.76
CA LEU A 170 11.22 -6.57 -2.94
C LEU A 170 9.97 -6.79 -3.78
N SER A 171 9.98 -7.72 -4.74
CA SER A 171 8.80 -8.00 -5.57
C SER A 171 7.58 -8.48 -4.78
N GLY A 172 7.79 -9.08 -3.61
CA GLY A 172 6.71 -9.38 -2.65
C GLY A 172 6.08 -8.13 -2.01
N LEU A 173 6.75 -6.98 -2.08
CA LEU A 173 6.32 -5.68 -1.54
C LEU A 173 5.79 -4.72 -2.60
N HIS A 174 5.46 -5.19 -3.80
CA HIS A 174 4.95 -4.34 -4.87
C HIS A 174 3.61 -3.63 -4.53
N SER A 175 2.91 -4.03 -3.47
CA SER A 175 1.72 -3.33 -2.95
C SER A 175 2.05 -2.06 -2.17
N ILE A 176 3.30 -1.90 -1.72
CA ILE A 176 3.76 -0.76 -0.92
C ILE A 176 5.00 -0.08 -1.52
N LEU A 177 5.71 -0.75 -2.43
CA LEU A 177 6.87 -0.25 -3.15
C LEU A 177 6.62 -0.17 -4.65
N HIS A 178 7.21 0.84 -5.26
CA HIS A 178 7.54 0.83 -6.67
C HIS A 178 8.92 0.19 -6.85
N ILE A 179 9.00 -0.76 -7.79
CA ILE A 179 10.23 -1.50 -8.09
C ILE A 179 10.54 -1.26 -9.56
N PRO A 180 11.70 -0.68 -9.88
CA PRO A 180 12.06 -0.36 -11.27
C PRO A 180 12.13 -1.64 -12.09
N GLN A 181 11.52 -1.63 -13.28
CA GLN A 181 11.63 -2.74 -14.22
C GLN A 181 13.03 -2.77 -14.86
N LEU A 182 13.51 -3.97 -15.22
CA LEU A 182 14.85 -4.16 -15.78
C LEU A 182 15.11 -3.42 -17.11
N PHE A 183 14.06 -2.96 -17.81
CA PHE A 183 14.15 -2.43 -19.17
C PHE A 183 13.39 -1.12 -19.40
N THR A 184 13.35 -0.21 -18.42
CA THR A 184 12.84 1.17 -18.63
C THR A 184 13.94 2.23 -18.52
N PRO A 185 14.97 2.22 -19.39
CA PRO A 185 16.09 3.16 -19.32
C PRO A 185 15.73 4.62 -19.65
N TRP A 186 14.58 4.87 -20.30
CA TRP A 186 14.15 6.23 -20.67
C TRP A 186 13.37 6.97 -19.58
N LEU A 187 13.04 6.33 -18.44
CA LEU A 187 12.30 6.94 -17.34
C LEU A 187 13.20 7.09 -16.11
N GLN A 188 14.13 8.04 -16.16
CA GLN A 188 15.10 8.31 -15.07
C GLN A 188 14.43 8.61 -13.71
N SER A 189 13.17 9.07 -13.71
CA SER A 189 12.40 9.34 -12.49
C SER A 189 11.89 8.09 -11.77
N MET A 190 11.88 6.92 -12.42
CA MET A 190 11.34 5.66 -11.87
C MET A 190 12.36 4.52 -11.95
N SER A 191 13.65 4.86 -12.02
CA SER A 191 14.75 3.89 -12.06
C SER A 191 15.17 3.40 -10.68
N SER A 192 14.51 3.84 -9.61
CA SER A 192 14.86 3.53 -8.22
C SER A 192 13.68 2.98 -7.43
N ILE A 193 14.01 2.29 -6.34
CA ILE A 193 13.03 1.79 -5.37
C ILE A 193 12.47 2.99 -4.61
N CYS A 194 11.14 3.11 -4.56
CA CYS A 194 10.48 4.12 -3.74
C CYS A 194 9.16 3.61 -3.16
N SER A 195 8.71 4.21 -2.06
CA SER A 195 7.40 3.91 -1.48
C SER A 195 6.27 4.37 -2.41
N GLN A 196 5.22 3.57 -2.59
CA GLN A 196 4.03 4.02 -3.32
C GLN A 196 3.28 5.13 -2.57
N HIS A 197 3.41 5.16 -1.25
CA HIS A 197 2.76 6.13 -0.38
C HIS A 197 3.74 6.62 0.69
N ALA A 198 3.76 7.93 0.94
CA ALA A 198 4.62 8.55 1.96
C ALA A 198 4.39 7.95 3.36
N SER A 199 3.15 7.53 3.66
CA SER A 199 2.77 6.89 4.92
C SER A 199 3.58 5.64 5.24
N PHE A 200 4.10 4.93 4.22
CA PHE A 200 4.95 3.76 4.43
C PHE A 200 6.37 4.15 4.86
N THR A 201 6.94 5.18 4.23
CA THR A 201 8.25 5.72 4.66
C THR A 201 8.16 6.30 6.06
N ASP A 202 7.08 7.02 6.38
CA ASP A 202 6.83 7.52 7.74
C ASP A 202 6.66 6.39 8.76
N TYR A 203 6.07 5.26 8.35
CA TYR A 203 5.93 4.07 9.19
C TYR A 203 7.29 3.44 9.48
N LEU A 204 8.14 3.23 8.47
CA LEU A 204 9.48 2.66 8.64
C LEU A 204 10.44 3.58 9.41
N GLY A 205 10.28 4.91 9.28
CA GLY A 205 11.13 5.89 9.96
C GLY A 205 10.78 6.11 11.43
N ASP A 206 9.63 5.62 11.91
CA ASP A 206 9.15 5.80 13.27
C ASP A 206 9.06 4.47 14.01
N GLU A 207 10.04 4.20 14.88
CA GLU A 207 10.14 2.99 15.70
C GLU A 207 8.86 2.75 16.54
N ARG A 208 8.13 3.80 16.92
CA ARG A 208 6.89 3.66 17.71
C ARG A 208 5.75 3.07 16.87
N ARG A 209 5.77 3.32 15.56
CA ARG A 209 4.78 2.83 14.59
C ARG A 209 5.16 1.46 14.06
N SER A 210 6.40 1.28 13.64
CA SER A 210 6.86 0.02 13.07
C SER A 210 7.07 -1.08 14.10
N ARG A 211 7.41 -0.71 15.34
CA ARG A 211 7.76 -1.56 16.51
C ARG A 211 8.94 -2.50 16.30
N LYS A 212 8.87 -3.30 15.23
CA LYS A 212 9.79 -4.37 14.84
C LYS A 212 10.52 -4.04 13.53
N TRP A 213 9.96 -3.17 12.68
CA TRP A 213 10.41 -2.94 11.29
C TRP A 213 11.18 -1.65 11.08
#